data_AF-A0A919D9W0-F1
#
_entry.id   AF-A0A919D9W0-F1
#
_cell.length_a   1.000
_cell.length_b   1.000
_cell.length_c   1.000
_cell.angle_alpha   90.00
_cell.angle_beta   90.00
_cell.angle_gamma   90.00
#
_symmetry.space_group_name_H-M   'P 1'
#
loop_
_entity.id
_entity.type
_entity.pdbx_description
1 polymer ?
#
loop_
_entity_poly.entity_id
_entity_poly.type
_entity_poly.pdbx_seq_one_letter_code
_entity_poly.pdbx_strand_id
1 'polypeptide(L)'
;MGKRLRKVLFGLGTTALMLVVAAFVYVWTLDLDSQPLPDPATRPQDLAYLEHAVPRTRGRILAVVTSTATFGPDARKAGYELTELARAYWVFVANGFEVDIASPRGGEPPMRLDDELVAADYAFLNDPEARRKVRATLPLQQVDPTRYSAVYFVGGKGTMFDFRGNPAIARVVRQVYERGGVIGAVCHGPAALLDVSLADGRPLLAGRRVTGFTNAEELFLMKDARSALPFLLQDAMRAQGARFVEAPRYLDNTVTDGRLVTGQNPWSTWSVAEAMIRALGHRPLPRTPTGEELAVRVLQAYHAQGPDAARRLRARLPDADKRLLLLHAVIAAMDGQFVEAWRLQGLARQ
;
A
#
# COMPACT_ATOMS: atom_id res chain seq x y z
N MET A 1 2.77 -57.44 9.96
CA MET A 1 2.12 -56.13 10.24
C MET A 1 0.68 -56.38 10.70
N GLY A 2 0.36 -56.14 11.98
CA GLY A 2 -0.85 -56.65 12.63
C GLY A 2 -2.16 -55.98 12.19
N LYS A 3 -3.27 -56.75 12.13
CA LYS A 3 -4.62 -56.29 11.77
C LYS A 3 -5.08 -55.01 12.52
N ARG A 4 -4.60 -54.80 13.76
CA ARG A 4 -4.85 -53.58 14.54
C ARG A 4 -4.20 -52.32 13.95
N LEU A 5 -2.94 -52.42 13.50
CA LEU A 5 -2.22 -51.29 12.91
C LEU A 5 -2.86 -50.84 11.57
N ARG A 6 -3.34 -51.79 10.77
CA ARG A 6 -4.10 -51.51 9.54
C ARG A 6 -5.42 -50.79 9.79
N LYS A 7 -6.17 -51.15 10.86
CA LYS A 7 -7.41 -50.47 11.25
C LYS A 7 -7.16 -49.05 11.76
N VAL A 8 -6.09 -48.84 12.54
CA VAL A 8 -5.71 -47.50 13.02
C VAL A 8 -5.27 -46.60 11.86
N LEU A 9 -4.43 -47.11 10.94
CA LEU A 9 -4.01 -46.36 9.75
C LEU A 9 -5.19 -46.02 8.83
N PHE A 10 -6.14 -46.95 8.65
CA PHE A 10 -7.36 -46.70 7.88
C PHE A 10 -8.29 -45.68 8.56
N GLY A 11 -8.43 -45.73 9.90
CA GLY A 11 -9.18 -44.74 10.69
C GLY A 11 -8.56 -43.34 10.66
N LEU A 12 -7.24 -43.24 10.71
CA LEU A 12 -6.52 -41.97 10.55
C LEU A 12 -6.65 -41.43 9.12
N GLY A 13 -6.56 -42.29 8.11
CA GLY A 13 -6.73 -41.90 6.70
C GLY A 13 -8.15 -41.41 6.39
N THR A 14 -9.18 -42.07 6.92
CA THR A 14 -10.58 -41.64 6.76
C THR A 14 -10.88 -40.33 7.48
N THR A 15 -10.34 -40.13 8.68
CA THR A 15 -10.46 -38.86 9.42
C THR A 15 -9.77 -37.72 8.68
N ALA A 16 -8.54 -37.93 8.19
CA ALA A 16 -7.82 -36.94 7.39
C ALA A 16 -8.57 -36.58 6.11
N LEU A 17 -9.13 -37.57 5.40
CA LEU A 17 -9.94 -37.33 4.21
C LEU A 17 -11.21 -36.53 4.52
N MET A 18 -11.92 -36.86 5.61
CA MET A 18 -13.09 -36.09 6.05
C MET A 18 -12.74 -34.64 6.39
N LEU A 19 -11.59 -34.39 7.02
CA LEU A 19 -11.13 -33.03 7.31
C LEU A 19 -10.79 -32.26 6.02
N VAL A 20 -10.15 -32.91 5.04
CA VAL A 20 -9.86 -32.31 3.74
C VAL A 20 -11.15 -31.99 2.98
N VAL A 21 -12.11 -32.93 2.95
CA VAL A 21 -13.41 -32.71 2.31
C VAL A 21 -14.19 -31.61 3.02
N ALA A 22 -14.20 -31.58 4.36
CA ALA A 22 -14.83 -30.52 5.13
C ALA A 22 -14.18 -29.15 4.87
N ALA A 23 -12.85 -29.08 4.82
CA ALA A 23 -12.12 -27.87 4.48
C ALA A 23 -12.40 -27.42 3.03
N PHE A 24 -12.48 -28.34 2.08
CA PHE A 24 -12.82 -28.07 0.68
C PHE A 24 -14.24 -27.53 0.55
N VAL A 25 -15.23 -28.21 1.13
CA VAL A 25 -16.63 -27.75 1.16
C VAL A 25 -16.72 -26.39 1.85
N TYR A 26 -15.94 -26.17 2.90
CA TYR A 26 -15.90 -24.91 3.60
C TYR A 26 -15.38 -23.76 2.73
N VAL A 27 -14.24 -23.93 2.08
CA VAL A 27 -13.70 -22.93 1.12
C VAL A 27 -14.69 -22.69 -0.02
N TRP A 28 -15.33 -23.76 -0.53
CA TRP A 28 -16.35 -23.64 -1.57
C TRP A 28 -17.54 -22.78 -1.14
N THR A 29 -17.97 -22.85 0.13
CA THR A 29 -19.05 -22.00 0.66
C THR A 29 -18.69 -20.52 0.80
N LEU A 30 -17.41 -20.15 0.70
CA LEU A 30 -16.98 -18.74 0.68
C LEU A 30 -17.26 -18.10 -0.68
N ASP A 31 -17.45 -18.92 -1.72
CA ASP A 31 -17.79 -18.48 -3.08
C ASP A 31 -16.82 -17.39 -3.56
N LEU A 32 -15.53 -17.67 -3.44
CA LEU A 32 -14.45 -16.72 -3.81
C LEU A 32 -14.34 -16.52 -5.33
N ASP A 33 -14.88 -17.46 -6.11
CA ASP A 33 -14.91 -17.41 -7.57
C ASP A 33 -15.99 -16.46 -8.10
N SER A 34 -16.97 -16.08 -7.27
CA SER A 34 -17.96 -15.04 -7.62
C SER A 34 -17.38 -13.64 -7.70
N GLN A 35 -16.19 -13.40 -7.13
CA GLN A 35 -15.57 -12.08 -7.18
C GLN A 35 -14.94 -11.87 -8.56
N PRO A 36 -15.24 -10.75 -9.24
CA PRO A 36 -14.70 -10.49 -10.56
C PRO A 36 -13.17 -10.47 -10.49
N LEU A 37 -12.54 -11.35 -11.24
CA LEU A 37 -11.09 -11.33 -11.41
C LEU A 37 -10.73 -10.15 -12.31
N PRO A 38 -9.67 -9.41 -11.98
CA PRO A 38 -9.20 -8.32 -12.83
C PRO A 38 -8.63 -8.90 -14.12
N ASP A 39 -8.97 -8.27 -15.25
CA ASP A 39 -8.49 -8.69 -16.56
C ASP A 39 -7.01 -8.29 -16.75
N PRO A 40 -6.07 -9.23 -16.92
CA PRO A 40 -4.67 -8.91 -17.16
C PRO A 40 -4.42 -8.10 -18.44
N ALA A 41 -5.37 -8.11 -19.38
CA ALA A 41 -5.32 -7.33 -20.60
C ALA A 41 -5.82 -5.89 -20.45
N THR A 42 -6.32 -5.49 -19.26
CA THR A 42 -6.83 -4.13 -18.98
C THR A 42 -5.81 -3.08 -19.40
N ARG A 43 -6.25 -2.07 -20.15
CA ARG A 43 -5.47 -0.92 -20.61
C ARG A 43 -6.01 0.38 -20.02
N PRO A 44 -5.29 1.52 -20.15
CA PRO A 44 -5.76 2.79 -19.60
C PRO A 44 -7.15 3.21 -20.09
N GLN A 45 -7.48 2.98 -21.36
CA GLN A 45 -8.79 3.32 -21.91
C GLN A 45 -9.96 2.51 -21.29
N ASP A 46 -9.66 1.39 -20.64
CA ASP A 46 -10.68 0.55 -19.99
C ASP A 46 -10.96 1.02 -18.55
N LEU A 47 -10.17 1.98 -18.04
CA LEU A 47 -10.42 2.60 -16.75
C LEU A 47 -11.50 3.68 -16.89
N ALA A 48 -12.73 3.36 -16.47
CA ALA A 48 -13.84 4.33 -16.43
C ALA A 48 -13.47 5.63 -15.70
N TYR A 49 -12.55 5.58 -14.74
CA TYR A 49 -12.06 6.75 -14.03
C TYR A 49 -11.35 7.77 -14.94
N LEU A 50 -10.71 7.32 -16.03
CA LEU A 50 -10.00 8.19 -16.97
C LEU A 50 -10.91 8.80 -18.05
N GLU A 51 -12.12 8.29 -18.26
CA GLU A 51 -13.09 8.85 -19.22
C GLU A 51 -13.46 10.30 -18.91
N HIS A 52 -13.46 10.66 -17.63
CA HIS A 52 -13.78 11.99 -17.13
C HIS A 52 -12.56 12.74 -16.59
N ALA A 53 -11.36 12.36 -17.06
CA ALA A 53 -10.12 12.97 -16.63
C ALA A 53 -10.12 14.50 -16.90
N VAL A 54 -9.62 15.24 -15.93
CA VAL A 54 -9.39 16.68 -16.08
C VAL A 54 -8.25 16.88 -17.08
N PRO A 55 -8.34 17.86 -18.02
CA PRO A 55 -7.22 18.20 -18.90
C PRO A 55 -5.92 18.43 -18.13
N ARG A 56 -4.78 17.95 -18.68
CA ARG A 56 -3.45 18.01 -18.04
C ARG A 56 -2.87 19.42 -18.02
N THR A 57 -3.47 20.31 -17.24
CA THR A 57 -3.10 21.72 -17.14
C THR A 57 -2.71 22.16 -15.72
N ARG A 58 -2.75 21.25 -14.74
CA ARG A 58 -2.54 21.59 -13.31
C ARG A 58 -1.08 21.51 -12.85
N GLY A 59 -0.16 21.21 -13.75
CA GLY A 59 1.28 21.11 -13.48
C GLY A 59 1.76 19.67 -13.33
N ARG A 60 2.85 19.48 -12.58
CA ARG A 60 3.56 18.19 -12.48
C ARG A 60 3.63 17.66 -11.05
N ILE A 61 3.56 16.35 -10.92
CA ILE A 61 3.85 15.58 -9.71
C ILE A 61 5.04 14.66 -10.00
N LEU A 62 6.02 14.65 -9.09
CA LEU A 62 7.14 13.71 -9.15
C LEU A 62 6.83 12.47 -8.31
N ALA A 63 6.63 11.32 -8.94
CA ALA A 63 6.60 10.04 -8.24
C ALA A 63 8.03 9.50 -8.07
N VAL A 64 8.40 9.08 -6.87
CA VAL A 64 9.76 8.61 -6.55
C VAL A 64 9.70 7.17 -6.06
N VAL A 65 10.49 6.29 -6.70
CA VAL A 65 10.63 4.87 -6.37
C VAL A 65 12.07 4.54 -5.97
N THR A 66 12.23 3.49 -5.15
CA THR A 66 13.57 2.98 -4.77
C THR A 66 14.33 2.40 -5.95
N SER A 67 15.65 2.44 -5.87
CA SER A 67 16.56 1.73 -6.76
C SER A 67 17.11 0.43 -6.15
N THR A 68 16.78 0.09 -4.90
CA THR A 68 17.31 -1.11 -4.21
C THR A 68 16.53 -2.37 -4.56
N ALA A 69 17.21 -3.38 -5.12
CA ALA A 69 16.57 -4.60 -5.61
C ALA A 69 16.54 -5.73 -4.58
N THR A 70 17.56 -5.84 -3.74
CA THR A 70 17.70 -6.90 -2.75
C THR A 70 18.37 -6.38 -1.47
N PHE A 71 18.24 -7.13 -0.38
CA PHE A 71 18.92 -6.83 0.88
C PHE A 71 19.29 -8.09 1.66
N GLY A 72 20.21 -7.91 2.62
CA GLY A 72 20.69 -8.98 3.51
C GLY A 72 21.58 -10.03 2.80
N PRO A 73 22.15 -10.96 3.57
CA PRO A 73 23.05 -12.00 3.04
C PRO A 73 22.34 -12.98 2.09
N ASP A 74 21.04 -13.19 2.28
CA ASP A 74 20.23 -14.12 1.47
C ASP A 74 19.65 -13.46 0.19
N ALA A 75 20.06 -12.23 -0.13
CA ALA A 75 19.55 -11.45 -1.26
C ALA A 75 18.01 -11.39 -1.32
N ARG A 76 17.36 -11.17 -0.16
CA ARG A 76 15.90 -11.07 -0.06
C ARG A 76 15.39 -9.98 -0.99
N LYS A 77 14.29 -10.24 -1.69
CA LYS A 77 13.73 -9.29 -2.68
C LYS A 77 13.27 -8.00 -1.98
N ALA A 78 13.74 -6.88 -2.50
CA ALA A 78 13.30 -5.52 -2.21
C ALA A 78 12.76 -4.91 -3.51
N GLY A 79 12.64 -3.58 -3.57
CA GLY A 79 12.07 -2.86 -4.70
C GLY A 79 10.93 -1.95 -4.24
N TYR A 80 10.35 -1.24 -5.21
CA TYR A 80 9.16 -0.44 -4.97
C TYR A 80 7.91 -1.29 -5.10
N GLU A 81 6.85 -0.91 -4.40
CA GLU A 81 5.56 -1.56 -4.51
C GLU A 81 4.81 -1.03 -5.75
N LEU A 82 4.49 -1.91 -6.70
CA LEU A 82 3.85 -1.52 -7.96
C LEU A 82 2.48 -0.90 -7.71
N THR A 83 1.68 -1.51 -6.84
CA THR A 83 0.30 -1.08 -6.58
C THR A 83 0.27 0.35 -6.02
N GLU A 84 1.25 0.68 -5.17
CA GLU A 84 1.41 2.02 -4.60
C GLU A 84 1.79 3.09 -5.63
N LEU A 85 2.54 2.73 -6.68
CA LEU A 85 2.85 3.62 -7.80
C LEU A 85 1.69 3.72 -8.78
N ALA A 86 1.17 2.58 -9.25
CA ALA A 86 0.21 2.49 -10.32
C ALA A 86 -1.11 3.19 -9.96
N ARG A 87 -1.65 2.90 -8.77
CA ARG A 87 -2.93 3.46 -8.31
C ARG A 87 -2.83 4.96 -8.11
N ALA A 88 -1.76 5.45 -7.47
CA ALA A 88 -1.52 6.88 -7.30
C ALA A 88 -1.29 7.61 -8.62
N TYR A 89 -0.56 7.00 -9.57
CA TYR A 89 -0.33 7.55 -10.90
C TYR A 89 -1.66 7.87 -11.59
N TRP A 90 -2.61 6.94 -11.56
CA TRP A 90 -3.93 7.16 -12.17
C TRP A 90 -4.74 8.24 -11.48
N VAL A 91 -4.69 8.35 -10.13
CA VAL A 91 -5.30 9.48 -9.42
C VAL A 91 -4.72 10.80 -9.89
N PHE A 92 -3.40 10.93 -9.97
CA PHE A 92 -2.76 12.17 -10.40
C PHE A 92 -3.10 12.53 -11.85
N VAL A 93 -3.01 11.56 -12.76
CA VAL A 93 -3.32 11.75 -14.19
C VAL A 93 -4.79 12.13 -14.40
N ALA A 94 -5.73 11.42 -13.78
CA ALA A 94 -7.16 11.71 -13.87
C ALA A 94 -7.51 13.11 -13.34
N ASN A 95 -6.71 13.61 -12.40
CA ASN A 95 -6.88 14.94 -11.82
C ASN A 95 -6.12 16.05 -12.55
N GLY A 96 -5.64 15.81 -13.77
CA GLY A 96 -5.06 16.84 -14.63
C GLY A 96 -3.61 17.20 -14.35
N PHE A 97 -2.88 16.31 -13.67
CA PHE A 97 -1.44 16.43 -13.47
C PHE A 97 -0.66 15.59 -14.47
N GLU A 98 0.47 16.11 -14.93
CA GLU A 98 1.51 15.28 -15.51
C GLU A 98 2.30 14.59 -14.39
N VAL A 99 2.62 13.31 -14.57
CA VAL A 99 3.42 12.55 -13.62
C VAL A 99 4.76 12.18 -14.24
N ASP A 100 5.85 12.62 -13.63
CA ASP A 100 7.20 12.16 -13.93
C ASP A 100 7.62 11.13 -12.86
N ILE A 101 8.46 10.17 -13.24
CA ILE A 101 8.92 9.10 -12.33
C ILE A 101 10.44 9.20 -12.18
N ALA A 102 10.91 9.25 -10.93
CA ALA A 102 12.32 9.34 -10.58
C ALA A 102 12.74 8.22 -9.63
N SER A 103 14.04 7.94 -9.58
CA SER A 103 14.63 7.07 -8.57
C SER A 103 16.02 7.57 -8.16
N PRO A 104 16.56 7.13 -7.00
CA PRO A 104 17.91 7.53 -6.57
C PRO A 104 18.99 7.36 -7.62
N ARG A 105 18.96 6.26 -8.39
CA ARG A 105 19.96 5.93 -9.41
C ARG A 105 19.53 6.25 -10.85
N GLY A 106 18.25 6.56 -11.08
CA GLY A 106 17.68 6.63 -12.43
C GLY A 106 17.62 5.25 -13.11
N GLY A 107 17.20 5.21 -14.38
CA GLY A 107 17.06 3.96 -15.14
C GLY A 107 15.84 3.14 -14.73
N GLU A 108 15.84 1.83 -14.98
CA GLU A 108 14.73 0.93 -14.61
C GLU A 108 14.88 0.47 -13.15
N PRO A 109 13.96 0.84 -12.25
CA PRO A 109 14.02 0.46 -10.85
C PRO A 109 13.44 -0.95 -10.64
N PRO A 110 13.90 -1.67 -9.60
CA PRO A 110 13.40 -2.99 -9.26
C PRO A 110 11.97 -2.93 -8.71
N MET A 111 11.07 -3.70 -9.32
CA MET A 111 9.64 -3.73 -9.02
C MET A 111 9.29 -4.94 -8.14
N ARG A 112 8.44 -4.72 -7.14
CA ARG A 112 7.68 -5.78 -6.45
C ARG A 112 6.28 -5.86 -7.06
N LEU A 113 5.85 -7.09 -7.29
CA LEU A 113 4.50 -7.42 -7.71
C LEU A 113 3.86 -8.15 -6.53
N ASP A 114 2.73 -7.64 -6.07
CA ASP A 114 1.81 -8.37 -5.21
C ASP A 114 0.97 -9.34 -6.05
N ASP A 115 0.48 -10.39 -5.40
CA ASP A 115 -0.35 -11.42 -6.06
C ASP A 115 -1.79 -10.94 -6.34
N GLU A 116 -2.20 -9.83 -5.74
CA GLU A 116 -3.55 -9.27 -5.80
C GLU A 116 -3.57 -7.93 -6.56
N LEU A 117 -3.32 -7.99 -7.87
CA LEU A 117 -3.43 -6.83 -8.76
C LEU A 117 -4.89 -6.49 -9.07
N VAL A 118 -5.20 -5.21 -9.28
CA VAL A 118 -6.50 -4.74 -9.77
C VAL A 118 -6.39 -4.17 -11.18
N ALA A 119 -7.54 -3.85 -11.81
CA ALA A 119 -7.60 -3.27 -13.15
C ALA A 119 -6.65 -2.06 -13.35
N ALA A 120 -6.53 -1.19 -12.35
CA ALA A 120 -5.62 -0.05 -12.37
C ALA A 120 -4.13 -0.46 -12.46
N ASP A 121 -3.75 -1.57 -11.81
CA ASP A 121 -2.37 -2.07 -11.82
C ASP A 121 -2.03 -2.68 -13.19
N TYR A 122 -2.94 -3.48 -13.77
CA TYR A 122 -2.78 -4.01 -15.13
C TYR A 122 -2.77 -2.90 -16.18
N ALA A 123 -3.66 -1.91 -16.07
CA ALA A 123 -3.66 -0.76 -16.96
C ALA A 123 -2.31 -0.02 -16.94
N PHE A 124 -1.69 0.11 -15.77
CA PHE A 124 -0.35 0.70 -15.65
C PHE A 124 0.73 -0.17 -16.29
N LEU A 125 0.67 -1.48 -16.09
CA LEU A 125 1.60 -2.43 -16.72
C LEU A 125 1.49 -2.44 -18.24
N ASN A 126 0.28 -2.24 -18.75
CA ASN A 126 -0.05 -2.23 -20.18
C ASN A 126 0.02 -0.85 -20.83
N ASP A 127 0.34 0.22 -20.08
CA ASP A 127 0.46 1.58 -20.62
C ASP A 127 1.88 1.87 -21.15
N PRO A 128 2.07 2.10 -22.46
CA PRO A 128 3.38 2.40 -23.01
C PRO A 128 4.02 3.68 -22.45
N GLU A 129 3.22 4.69 -22.08
CA GLU A 129 3.73 5.95 -21.51
C GLU A 129 4.29 5.74 -20.10
N ALA A 130 3.51 5.20 -19.18
CA ALA A 130 3.90 4.89 -17.82
C ALA A 130 5.09 3.93 -17.79
N ARG A 131 5.04 2.85 -18.57
CA ARG A 131 6.15 1.88 -18.67
C ARG A 131 7.44 2.51 -19.20
N ARG A 132 7.36 3.47 -20.15
CA ARG A 132 8.54 4.20 -20.61
C ARG A 132 9.14 5.05 -19.49
N LYS A 133 8.31 5.74 -18.70
CA LYS A 133 8.77 6.53 -17.54
C LYS A 133 9.41 5.67 -16.46
N VAL A 134 8.90 4.45 -16.22
CA VAL A 134 9.51 3.48 -15.29
C VAL A 134 10.82 2.92 -15.84
N ARG A 135 10.91 2.53 -17.11
CA ARG A 135 12.15 1.99 -17.70
C ARG A 135 13.29 3.01 -17.73
N ALA A 136 12.96 4.29 -17.73
CA ALA A 136 13.92 5.39 -17.77
C ALA A 136 13.58 6.43 -16.69
N THR A 137 13.54 6.02 -15.42
CA THR A 137 13.31 6.98 -14.34
C THR A 137 14.38 8.05 -14.34
N LEU A 138 13.96 9.28 -14.02
CA LEU A 138 14.87 10.39 -13.82
C LEU A 138 15.80 10.09 -12.64
N PRO A 139 17.13 10.21 -12.77
CA PRO A 139 18.01 10.15 -11.61
C PRO A 139 17.73 11.37 -10.72
N LEU A 140 17.41 11.13 -9.45
CA LEU A 140 17.00 12.18 -8.51
C LEU A 140 18.01 13.34 -8.42
N GLN A 141 19.30 13.06 -8.60
CA GLN A 141 20.34 14.09 -8.58
C GLN A 141 20.15 15.16 -9.68
N GLN A 142 19.55 14.80 -10.82
CA GLN A 142 19.31 15.68 -11.98
C GLN A 142 17.90 16.31 -11.98
N VAL A 143 17.04 15.93 -11.03
CA VAL A 143 15.70 16.49 -10.91
C VAL A 143 15.79 17.94 -10.46
N ASP A 144 15.17 18.83 -11.24
CA ASP A 144 14.86 20.22 -10.87
C ASP A 144 13.56 20.26 -10.04
N PRO A 145 13.64 20.52 -8.71
CA PRO A 145 12.47 20.52 -7.84
C PRO A 145 11.47 21.66 -8.17
N THR A 146 11.91 22.70 -8.87
CA THR A 146 11.06 23.87 -9.16
C THR A 146 9.90 23.56 -10.11
N ARG A 147 10.05 22.51 -10.92
CA ARG A 147 9.05 22.04 -11.89
C ARG A 147 7.85 21.35 -11.29
N TYR A 148 7.90 20.98 -10.01
CA TYR A 148 6.90 20.14 -9.38
C TYR A 148 6.09 20.89 -8.34
N SER A 149 4.77 20.68 -8.39
CA SER A 149 3.83 21.15 -7.38
C SER A 149 3.72 20.16 -6.22
N ALA A 150 4.03 18.89 -6.44
CA ALA A 150 4.11 17.88 -5.40
C ALA A 150 5.15 16.79 -5.70
N VAL A 151 5.56 16.10 -4.64
CA VAL A 151 6.38 14.88 -4.71
C VAL A 151 5.66 13.77 -3.95
N TYR A 152 5.57 12.59 -4.56
CA TYR A 152 4.98 11.40 -3.99
C TYR A 152 6.03 10.30 -3.87
N PHE A 153 6.31 9.84 -2.66
CA PHE A 153 7.24 8.74 -2.39
C PHE A 153 6.49 7.42 -2.28
N VAL A 154 6.71 6.56 -3.27
CA VAL A 154 6.23 5.18 -3.29
C VAL A 154 7.02 4.39 -2.24
N GLY A 155 6.35 3.48 -1.54
CA GLY A 155 6.96 2.55 -0.61
C GLY A 155 7.57 1.33 -1.30
N GLY A 156 7.44 0.19 -0.63
CA GLY A 156 8.22 -1.01 -0.90
C GLY A 156 9.53 -1.05 -0.10
N LYS A 157 10.00 -2.28 0.19
CA LYS A 157 11.09 -2.52 1.15
C LYS A 157 12.42 -1.89 0.77
N GLY A 158 12.67 -1.66 -0.53
CA GLY A 158 13.94 -1.09 -0.99
C GLY A 158 14.20 0.32 -0.46
N THR A 159 13.14 1.08 -0.18
CA THR A 159 13.21 2.44 0.36
C THR A 159 13.97 2.52 1.69
N MET A 160 13.94 1.45 2.49
CA MET A 160 14.65 1.37 3.76
C MET A 160 16.18 1.45 3.62
N PHE A 161 16.71 1.29 2.40
CA PHE A 161 18.15 1.22 2.13
C PHE A 161 18.69 2.42 1.36
N ASP A 162 17.87 3.09 0.55
CA ASP A 162 18.34 4.17 -0.33
C ASP A 162 17.56 5.48 -0.24
N PHE A 163 16.50 5.55 0.59
CA PHE A 163 15.76 6.80 0.79
C PHE A 163 16.31 7.63 1.96
N ARG A 164 16.42 7.03 3.14
CA ARG A 164 16.89 7.73 4.34
C ARG A 164 18.31 8.27 4.13
N GLY A 165 18.52 9.54 4.48
CA GLY A 165 19.85 10.19 4.37
C GLY A 165 20.31 10.46 2.94
N ASN A 166 19.48 10.20 1.92
CA ASN A 166 19.83 10.50 0.54
C ASN A 166 19.80 12.02 0.27
N PRO A 167 20.92 12.66 -0.09
CA PRO A 167 21.00 14.12 -0.21
C PRO A 167 20.13 14.68 -1.36
N ALA A 168 19.92 13.90 -2.43
CA ALA A 168 19.07 14.33 -3.53
C ALA A 168 17.59 14.32 -3.13
N ILE A 169 17.16 13.32 -2.36
CA ILE A 169 15.81 13.29 -1.77
C ILE A 169 15.62 14.46 -0.80
N ALA A 170 16.54 14.65 0.14
CA ALA A 170 16.45 15.75 1.11
C ALA A 170 16.34 17.12 0.41
N ARG A 171 17.12 17.33 -0.67
CA ARG A 171 17.02 18.53 -1.50
C ARG A 171 15.64 18.67 -2.16
N VAL A 172 15.13 17.62 -2.80
CA VAL A 172 13.83 17.64 -3.49
C VAL A 172 12.70 17.90 -2.50
N VAL A 173 12.66 17.17 -1.38
CA VAL A 173 11.65 17.34 -0.33
C VAL A 173 11.66 18.76 0.21
N ARG A 174 12.83 19.24 0.65
CA ARG A 174 12.97 20.58 1.23
C ARG A 174 12.53 21.66 0.25
N GLN A 175 13.05 21.66 -0.99
CA GLN A 175 12.75 22.72 -1.94
C GLN A 175 11.28 22.74 -2.39
N VAL A 176 10.67 21.57 -2.62
CA VAL A 176 9.25 21.51 -2.95
C VAL A 176 8.40 21.97 -1.77
N TYR A 177 8.71 21.49 -0.56
CA TYR A 177 7.98 21.87 0.64
C TYR A 177 8.13 23.36 0.97
N GLU A 178 9.32 23.96 0.87
CA GLU A 178 9.49 25.39 1.19
C GLU A 178 8.84 26.31 0.16
N ARG A 179 8.67 25.84 -1.08
CA ARG A 179 7.96 26.57 -2.15
C ARG A 179 6.44 26.45 -2.10
N GLY A 180 5.87 25.82 -1.08
CA GLY A 180 4.42 25.65 -0.98
C GLY A 180 3.87 24.37 -1.62
N GLY A 181 4.72 23.46 -2.11
CA GLY A 181 4.30 22.20 -2.73
C GLY A 181 3.91 21.10 -1.74
N VAL A 182 3.25 20.05 -2.21
CA VAL A 182 2.78 18.94 -1.35
C VAL A 182 3.79 17.80 -1.32
N ILE A 183 4.01 17.22 -0.15
CA ILE A 183 4.83 16.02 0.03
C ILE A 183 3.92 14.87 0.45
N GLY A 184 3.87 13.84 -0.37
CA GLY A 184 3.11 12.62 -0.15
C GLY A 184 4.04 11.42 0.03
N ALA A 185 3.69 10.47 0.89
CA ALA A 185 4.40 9.20 0.99
C ALA A 185 3.48 8.09 1.53
N VAL A 186 3.71 6.84 1.16
CA VAL A 186 2.91 5.71 1.66
C VAL A 186 3.78 4.53 2.04
N CYS A 187 3.33 3.69 2.97
CA CYS A 187 4.00 2.45 3.38
C CYS A 187 5.42 2.73 3.88
N HIS A 188 6.47 2.23 3.22
CA HIS A 188 7.86 2.54 3.56
C HIS A 188 8.39 3.85 2.93
N GLY A 189 7.63 4.44 2.00
CA GLY A 189 7.96 5.71 1.33
C GLY A 189 8.31 6.86 2.28
N PRO A 190 7.69 6.99 3.48
CA PRO A 190 8.07 7.99 4.48
C PRO A 190 9.52 7.90 4.96
N ALA A 191 10.26 6.83 4.66
CA ALA A 191 11.72 6.78 4.85
C ALA A 191 12.45 7.94 4.13
N ALA A 192 11.88 8.48 3.05
CA ALA A 192 12.38 9.66 2.34
C ALA A 192 12.33 10.96 3.15
N LEU A 193 11.51 10.99 4.21
CA LEU A 193 11.30 12.18 5.04
C LEU A 193 12.24 12.20 6.25
N LEU A 194 12.88 11.07 6.56
CA LEU A 194 13.85 10.96 7.64
C LEU A 194 15.12 11.74 7.29
N ASP A 195 15.65 12.44 8.29
CA ASP A 195 16.89 13.23 8.21
C ASP A 195 16.78 14.45 7.27
N VAL A 196 15.57 14.84 6.88
CA VAL A 196 15.32 16.07 6.12
C VAL A 196 15.20 17.26 7.07
N SER A 197 16.09 18.25 6.93
CA SER A 197 16.00 19.53 7.63
C SER A 197 15.51 20.64 6.70
N LEU A 198 14.69 21.54 7.23
CA LEU A 198 14.31 22.78 6.58
C LEU A 198 15.47 23.79 6.59
N ALA A 199 15.35 24.87 5.81
CA ALA A 199 16.35 25.93 5.71
C ALA A 199 16.62 26.64 7.04
N ASP A 200 15.64 26.64 7.95
CA ASP A 200 15.79 27.15 9.31
C ASP A 200 16.44 26.15 10.29
N GLY A 201 16.88 24.99 9.79
CA GLY A 201 17.55 23.94 10.55
C GLY A 201 16.61 22.99 11.29
N ARG A 202 15.30 23.24 11.31
CA ARG A 202 14.35 22.34 11.99
C ARG A 202 14.17 21.04 11.19
N PRO A 203 14.12 19.87 11.86
CA PRO A 203 13.74 18.62 11.19
C PRO A 203 12.31 18.72 10.65
N LEU A 204 12.09 18.28 9.41
CA LEU A 204 10.79 18.33 8.74
C LEU A 204 9.71 17.62 9.57
N LEU A 205 10.05 16.50 10.20
CA LEU A 205 9.11 15.66 10.94
C LEU A 205 8.85 16.11 12.39
N ALA A 206 9.66 17.03 12.94
CA ALA A 206 9.56 17.42 14.34
C ALA A 206 8.16 17.99 14.67
N GLY A 207 7.44 17.32 15.57
CA GLY A 207 6.09 17.69 16.01
C GLY A 207 4.98 17.44 15.00
N ARG A 208 5.28 16.99 13.77
CA ARG A 208 4.28 16.74 12.71
C ARG A 208 3.54 15.45 12.97
N ARG A 209 2.24 15.41 12.61
CA ARG A 209 1.46 14.17 12.58
C ARG A 209 1.73 13.45 11.28
N VAL A 210 2.13 12.19 11.37
CA VAL A 210 2.49 11.34 10.22
C VAL A 210 2.17 9.87 10.51
N THR A 211 2.15 9.06 9.48
CA THR A 211 2.10 7.60 9.55
C THR A 211 3.03 7.00 8.50
N GLY A 212 3.07 5.67 8.44
CA GLY A 212 3.89 4.85 7.56
C GLY A 212 3.76 3.39 7.98
N PHE A 213 4.47 2.48 7.32
CA PHE A 213 4.38 1.06 7.62
C PHE A 213 4.77 0.81 9.08
N THR A 214 3.90 0.14 9.82
CA THR A 214 4.04 0.08 11.27
C THR A 214 5.00 -1.04 11.67
N ASN A 215 5.57 -0.95 12.86
CA ASN A 215 6.37 -2.05 13.42
C ASN A 215 5.55 -3.34 13.54
N ALA A 216 4.25 -3.22 13.83
CA ALA A 216 3.37 -4.37 13.95
C ALA A 216 3.13 -5.06 12.60
N GLU A 217 3.00 -4.29 11.51
CA GLU A 217 2.92 -4.82 10.15
C GLU A 217 4.27 -5.41 9.70
N GLU A 218 5.38 -4.74 10.01
CA GLU A 218 6.74 -5.17 9.68
C GLU A 218 7.11 -6.51 10.33
N LEU A 219 6.91 -6.61 11.64
CA LEU A 219 7.25 -7.81 12.41
C LEU A 219 6.32 -8.99 12.13
N PHE A 220 5.11 -8.72 11.63
CA PHE A 220 4.21 -9.78 11.16
C PHE A 220 4.71 -10.41 9.86
N LEU A 221 5.12 -9.60 8.89
CA LEU A 221 5.66 -10.09 7.62
C LEU A 221 7.08 -10.65 7.74
N MET A 222 7.90 -10.07 8.62
CA MET A 222 9.31 -10.43 8.78
C MET A 222 9.70 -10.40 10.26
N LYS A 223 9.64 -11.57 10.91
CA LYS A 223 9.89 -11.71 12.35
C LYS A 223 11.29 -11.25 12.77
N ASP A 224 12.28 -11.36 11.89
CA ASP A 224 13.66 -10.92 12.12
C ASP A 224 13.94 -9.48 11.63
N ALA A 225 12.90 -8.67 11.37
CA ALA A 225 13.07 -7.33 10.78
C ALA A 225 14.00 -6.41 11.58
N ARG A 226 14.03 -6.52 12.91
CA ARG A 226 14.91 -5.71 13.77
C ARG A 226 16.39 -5.93 13.48
N SER A 227 16.78 -7.13 13.04
CA SER A 227 18.15 -7.46 12.69
C SER A 227 18.40 -7.41 11.18
N ALA A 228 17.36 -7.60 10.36
CA ALA A 228 17.48 -7.64 8.91
C ALA A 228 17.39 -6.27 8.23
N LEU A 229 16.71 -5.30 8.86
CA LEU A 229 16.58 -3.93 8.34
C LEU A 229 17.55 -2.97 9.04
N PRO A 230 18.01 -1.91 8.35
CA PRO A 230 18.89 -0.92 8.94
C PRO A 230 18.21 -0.11 10.05
N PHE A 231 16.88 -0.02 10.03
CA PHE A 231 16.05 0.59 11.06
C PHE A 231 14.60 0.12 10.88
N LEU A 232 13.76 0.33 11.90
CA LEU A 232 12.31 0.26 11.75
C LEU A 232 11.74 1.66 11.50
N LEU A 233 10.87 1.80 10.50
CA LEU A 233 10.39 3.11 10.04
C LEU A 233 9.67 3.89 11.15
N GLN A 234 8.70 3.25 11.82
CA GLN A 234 7.94 3.88 12.92
C GLN A 234 8.86 4.35 14.05
N ASP A 235 9.85 3.53 14.44
CA ASP A 235 10.82 3.89 15.48
C ASP A 235 11.68 5.10 15.05
N ALA A 236 12.18 5.08 13.81
CA ALA A 236 12.99 6.18 13.27
C ALA A 236 12.21 7.49 13.16
N MET A 237 10.94 7.45 12.74
CA MET A 237 10.10 8.65 12.67
C MET A 237 9.82 9.24 14.06
N ARG A 238 9.52 8.39 15.05
CA ARG A 238 9.35 8.83 16.45
C ARG A 238 10.63 9.44 17.01
N ALA A 239 11.79 8.85 16.70
CA ALA A 239 13.09 9.38 17.13
C ALA A 239 13.39 10.79 16.58
N GLN A 240 12.79 11.17 15.44
CA GLN A 240 12.88 12.54 14.89
C GLN A 240 11.78 13.48 15.40
N GLY A 241 11.07 13.10 16.46
CA GLY A 241 10.05 13.91 17.11
C GLY A 241 8.70 13.89 16.39
N ALA A 242 8.47 12.98 15.45
CA ALA A 242 7.19 12.86 14.76
C ALA A 242 6.10 12.30 15.70
N ARG A 243 4.89 12.85 15.58
CA ARG A 243 3.68 12.31 16.22
C ARG A 243 3.11 11.22 15.33
N PHE A 244 3.66 10.01 15.45
CA PHE A 244 3.25 8.85 14.64
C PHE A 244 1.82 8.40 14.99
N VAL A 245 0.94 8.36 14.01
CA VAL A 245 -0.46 7.93 14.12
C VAL A 245 -0.62 6.56 13.47
N GLU A 246 -1.12 5.59 14.22
CA GLU A 246 -1.26 4.20 13.79
C GLU A 246 -2.74 3.79 13.82
N ALA A 247 -3.17 3.04 12.82
CA ALA A 247 -4.44 2.32 12.77
C ALA A 247 -4.19 0.80 12.81
N PRO A 248 -5.22 -0.04 12.97
CA PRO A 248 -5.05 -1.48 12.86
C PRO A 248 -4.34 -1.88 11.56
N ARG A 249 -3.56 -2.96 11.63
CA ARG A 249 -2.72 -3.43 10.51
C ARG A 249 -3.54 -3.64 9.25
N TYR A 250 -2.96 -3.30 8.11
CA TYR A 250 -3.52 -3.59 6.78
C TYR A 250 -4.91 -2.99 6.54
N LEU A 251 -5.16 -1.83 7.15
CA LEU A 251 -6.30 -0.96 6.86
C LEU A 251 -5.81 0.39 6.33
N ASP A 252 -6.69 1.09 5.62
CA ASP A 252 -6.47 2.47 5.22
C ASP A 252 -6.28 3.36 6.46
N ASN A 253 -5.18 4.11 6.46
CA ASN A 253 -4.89 5.18 7.40
C ASN A 253 -4.04 6.23 6.71
N THR A 254 -4.69 7.32 6.33
CA THR A 254 -4.04 8.51 5.75
C THR A 254 -4.05 9.66 6.73
N VAL A 255 -2.87 10.19 7.01
CA VAL A 255 -2.65 11.35 7.86
C VAL A 255 -2.27 12.53 6.99
N THR A 256 -3.04 13.60 7.09
CA THR A 256 -2.71 14.90 6.49
C THR A 256 -2.37 15.90 7.60
N ASP A 257 -1.18 16.47 7.55
CA ASP A 257 -0.74 17.59 8.37
C ASP A 257 -0.27 18.72 7.44
N GLY A 258 -1.14 19.70 7.19
CA GLY A 258 -0.90 20.76 6.22
C GLY A 258 -0.61 20.19 4.82
N ARG A 259 0.60 20.41 4.33
CA ARG A 259 1.07 19.94 3.00
C ARG A 259 1.86 18.63 3.05
N LEU A 260 1.89 17.97 4.22
CA LEU A 260 2.49 16.66 4.40
C LEU A 260 1.37 15.61 4.49
N VAL A 261 1.36 14.66 3.55
CA VAL A 261 0.37 13.59 3.46
C VAL A 261 1.10 12.25 3.55
N THR A 262 0.76 11.42 4.53
CA THR A 262 1.39 10.10 4.71
C THR A 262 0.35 9.01 4.86
N GLY A 263 0.56 7.85 4.26
CA GLY A 263 -0.31 6.68 4.37
C GLY A 263 0.42 5.48 4.99
N GLN A 264 -0.31 4.67 5.76
CA GLN A 264 0.28 3.60 6.56
C GLN A 264 0.82 2.43 5.72
N ASN A 265 0.06 1.99 4.71
CA ASN A 265 0.33 0.73 4.00
C ASN A 265 -0.29 0.80 2.57
N PRO A 266 -0.17 -0.25 1.72
CA PRO A 266 -0.71 -0.23 0.35
C PRO A 266 -2.21 0.09 0.26
N TRP A 267 -3.01 -0.31 1.25
CA TRP A 267 -4.45 0.01 1.31
C TRP A 267 -4.74 1.51 1.53
N SER A 268 -3.71 2.30 1.86
CA SER A 268 -3.81 3.75 1.99
C SER A 268 -3.46 4.51 0.70
N THR A 269 -3.00 3.85 -0.36
CA THR A 269 -2.51 4.53 -1.58
C THR A 269 -3.54 5.45 -2.22
N TRP A 270 -4.77 4.97 -2.40
CA TRP A 270 -5.83 5.75 -3.01
C TRP A 270 -6.16 7.00 -2.19
N SER A 271 -6.33 6.83 -0.88
CA SER A 271 -6.69 7.92 0.03
C SER A 271 -5.55 8.94 0.17
N VAL A 272 -4.27 8.51 0.15
CA VAL A 272 -3.10 9.40 0.10
C VAL A 272 -3.12 10.22 -1.19
N ALA A 273 -3.26 9.58 -2.34
CA ALA A 273 -3.22 10.30 -3.61
C ALA A 273 -4.35 11.34 -3.71
N GLU A 274 -5.57 10.97 -3.30
CA GLU A 274 -6.69 11.92 -3.23
C GLU A 274 -6.46 13.04 -2.19
N ALA A 275 -5.88 12.74 -1.03
CA ALA A 275 -5.53 13.74 -0.03
C ALA A 275 -4.46 14.71 -0.53
N MET A 276 -3.51 14.26 -1.34
CA MET A 276 -2.56 15.14 -2.02
C MET A 276 -3.25 16.08 -3.00
N ILE A 277 -4.19 15.60 -3.80
CA ILE A 277 -4.99 16.45 -4.69
C ILE A 277 -5.75 17.52 -3.89
N ARG A 278 -6.32 17.17 -2.73
CA ARG A 278 -6.94 18.15 -1.81
C ARG A 278 -5.93 19.16 -1.27
N ALA A 279 -4.76 18.71 -0.84
CA ALA A 279 -3.69 19.57 -0.32
C ALA A 279 -3.11 20.51 -1.39
N LEU A 280 -3.21 20.15 -2.67
CA LEU A 280 -2.90 21.00 -3.82
C LEU A 280 -4.01 22.04 -4.13
N GLY A 281 -5.10 22.06 -3.36
CA GLY A 281 -6.20 23.01 -3.53
C GLY A 281 -7.27 22.57 -4.54
N HIS A 282 -7.30 21.29 -4.91
CA HIS A 282 -8.28 20.77 -5.86
C HIS A 282 -9.23 19.75 -5.21
N ARG A 283 -10.47 19.68 -5.71
CA ARG A 283 -11.37 18.58 -5.36
C ARG A 283 -10.96 17.34 -6.18
N PRO A 284 -10.67 16.19 -5.55
CA PRO A 284 -10.36 14.96 -6.28
C PRO A 284 -11.54 14.56 -7.16
N LEU A 285 -11.24 14.16 -8.40
CA LEU A 285 -12.20 13.57 -9.31
C LEU A 285 -12.79 12.31 -8.64
N PRO A 286 -14.13 12.21 -8.54
CA PRO A 286 -14.75 11.06 -7.92
C PRO A 286 -14.47 9.79 -8.73
N ARG A 287 -14.35 8.66 -8.03
CA ARG A 287 -14.20 7.33 -8.62
C ARG A 287 -15.02 6.33 -7.82
N THR A 288 -15.34 5.21 -8.46
CA THR A 288 -15.89 4.05 -7.77
C THR A 288 -14.80 3.44 -6.88
N PRO A 289 -15.05 3.26 -5.56
CA PRO A 289 -14.11 2.56 -4.69
C PRO A 289 -13.89 1.11 -5.15
N THR A 290 -12.68 0.59 -4.97
CA THR A 290 -12.37 -0.80 -5.29
C THR A 290 -12.98 -1.75 -4.25
N GLY A 291 -13.09 -3.04 -4.58
CA GLY A 291 -13.52 -4.06 -3.63
C GLY A 291 -12.65 -4.08 -2.37
N GLU A 292 -11.34 -3.86 -2.50
CA GLU A 292 -10.42 -3.75 -1.37
C GLU A 292 -10.80 -2.57 -0.46
N GLU A 293 -11.08 -1.39 -1.01
CA GLU A 293 -11.48 -0.23 -0.20
C GLU A 293 -12.82 -0.45 0.49
N LEU A 294 -13.76 -1.12 -0.17
CA LEU A 294 -15.04 -1.50 0.44
C LEU A 294 -14.83 -2.50 1.58
N ALA A 295 -13.95 -3.49 1.43
CA ALA A 295 -13.58 -4.42 2.50
C ALA A 295 -12.88 -3.70 3.66
N VAL A 296 -11.95 -2.80 3.38
CA VAL A 296 -11.31 -1.96 4.40
C VAL A 296 -12.34 -1.15 5.18
N ARG A 297 -13.36 -0.56 4.53
CA ARG A 297 -14.45 0.14 5.23
C ARG A 297 -15.24 -0.77 6.16
N VAL A 298 -15.51 -2.00 5.72
CA VAL A 298 -16.17 -3.02 6.55
C VAL A 298 -15.31 -3.36 7.78
N LEU A 299 -14.01 -3.55 7.60
CA LEU A 299 -13.07 -3.87 8.68
C LEU A 299 -12.87 -2.69 9.64
N GLN A 300 -12.78 -1.47 9.13
CA GLN A 300 -12.75 -0.25 9.97
C GLN A 300 -14.02 -0.15 10.82
N ALA A 301 -15.20 -0.44 10.25
CA ALA A 301 -16.44 -0.49 11.02
C ALA A 301 -16.43 -1.61 12.07
N TYR A 302 -15.82 -2.75 11.77
CA TYR A 302 -15.63 -3.85 12.72
C TYR A 302 -14.82 -3.40 13.94
N HIS A 303 -13.67 -2.76 13.73
CA HIS A 303 -12.81 -2.30 14.83
C HIS A 303 -13.40 -1.10 15.59
N ALA A 304 -14.08 -0.19 14.91
CA ALA A 304 -14.60 1.03 15.54
C ALA A 304 -15.97 0.86 16.21
N GLN A 305 -16.84 0.03 15.65
CA GLN A 305 -18.25 -0.07 16.04
C GLN A 305 -18.70 -1.50 16.36
N GLY A 306 -17.81 -2.48 16.21
CA GLY A 306 -18.07 -3.88 16.52
C GLY A 306 -18.68 -4.70 15.37
N PRO A 307 -18.82 -6.03 15.57
CA PRO A 307 -19.17 -7.00 14.54
C PRO A 307 -20.56 -6.77 13.92
N ASP A 308 -21.52 -6.25 14.68
CA ASP A 308 -22.88 -6.04 14.20
C ASP A 308 -22.98 -4.88 13.20
N ALA A 309 -22.22 -3.82 13.45
CA ALA A 309 -22.11 -2.69 12.54
C ALA A 309 -21.42 -3.12 11.22
N ALA A 310 -20.32 -3.88 11.33
CA ALA A 310 -19.63 -4.44 10.18
C ALA A 310 -20.53 -5.32 9.32
N ARG A 311 -21.32 -6.22 9.92
CA ARG A 311 -22.29 -7.07 9.21
C ARG A 311 -23.33 -6.25 8.44
N ARG A 312 -23.91 -5.23 9.08
CA ARG A 312 -24.88 -4.35 8.40
C ARG A 312 -24.26 -3.57 7.26
N LEU A 313 -23.00 -3.14 7.41
CA LEU A 313 -22.29 -2.42 6.35
C LEU A 313 -21.93 -3.37 5.20
N ARG A 314 -21.42 -4.56 5.49
CA ARG A 314 -21.10 -5.61 4.52
C ARG A 314 -22.31 -5.96 3.65
N ALA A 315 -23.48 -6.12 4.25
CA ALA A 315 -24.72 -6.40 3.51
C ALA A 315 -25.12 -5.29 2.50
N ARG A 316 -24.63 -4.05 2.69
CA ARG A 316 -24.85 -2.93 1.76
C ARG A 316 -23.71 -2.74 0.76
N LEU A 317 -22.61 -3.47 0.93
CA LEU A 317 -21.41 -3.41 0.11
C LEU A 317 -21.09 -4.82 -0.42
N PRO A 318 -21.94 -5.39 -1.30
CA PRO A 318 -21.78 -6.76 -1.80
C PRO A 318 -20.45 -6.97 -2.53
N ASP A 319 -19.89 -5.90 -3.11
CA ASP A 319 -18.62 -5.93 -3.85
C ASP A 319 -17.37 -5.80 -2.97
N ALA A 320 -17.53 -5.74 -1.63
CA ALA A 320 -16.39 -5.78 -0.72
C ALA A 320 -15.58 -7.07 -0.93
N ASP A 321 -14.25 -6.92 -1.06
CA ASP A 321 -13.34 -8.02 -1.32
C ASP A 321 -13.37 -9.06 -0.18
N LYS A 322 -13.76 -10.29 -0.51
CA LYS A 322 -13.90 -11.38 0.46
C LYS A 322 -12.54 -11.91 0.87
N ARG A 323 -11.56 -11.91 -0.03
CA ARG A 323 -10.19 -12.39 0.22
C ARG A 323 -9.52 -11.50 1.26
N LEU A 324 -9.69 -10.18 1.17
CA LEU A 324 -9.17 -9.25 2.18
C LEU A 324 -9.83 -9.45 3.55
N LEU A 325 -11.15 -9.67 3.60
CA LEU A 325 -11.84 -10.00 4.87
C LEU A 325 -11.32 -11.31 5.47
N LEU A 326 -11.04 -12.32 4.63
CA LEU A 326 -10.46 -13.59 5.07
C LEU A 326 -9.00 -13.47 5.50
N LEU A 327 -8.21 -12.63 4.85
CA LEU A 327 -6.84 -12.32 5.26
C LEU A 327 -6.84 -11.81 6.71
N HIS A 328 -7.74 -10.89 7.04
CA HIS A 328 -7.90 -10.39 8.41
C HIS A 328 -8.36 -11.48 9.39
N ALA A 329 -9.20 -12.42 8.96
CA ALA A 329 -9.54 -13.60 9.78
C ALA A 329 -8.31 -14.50 10.04
N VAL A 330 -7.45 -14.70 9.04
CA VAL A 330 -6.19 -15.46 9.18
C VAL A 330 -5.23 -14.74 10.12
N ILE A 331 -5.08 -13.43 9.99
CA ILE A 331 -4.26 -12.60 10.88
C ILE A 331 -4.73 -12.74 12.33
N ALA A 332 -6.03 -12.60 12.59
CA ALA A 332 -6.60 -12.78 13.92
C ALA A 332 -6.33 -14.20 14.47
N ALA A 333 -6.44 -15.24 13.64
CA ALA A 333 -6.12 -16.61 14.04
C ALA A 333 -4.63 -16.80 14.37
N MET A 334 -3.73 -16.20 13.59
CA MET A 334 -2.27 -16.24 13.83
C MET A 334 -1.88 -15.55 15.14
N ASP A 335 -2.63 -14.54 15.56
CA ASP A 335 -2.47 -13.88 16.86
C ASP A 335 -3.17 -14.63 18.02
N GLY A 336 -3.80 -15.78 17.75
CA GLY A 336 -4.53 -16.58 18.75
C GLY A 336 -5.93 -16.05 19.09
N GLN A 337 -6.45 -15.09 18.32
CA GLN A 337 -7.77 -14.49 18.49
C GLN A 337 -8.85 -15.30 17.75
N PHE A 338 -9.03 -16.57 18.11
CA PHE A 338 -9.90 -17.50 17.36
C PHE A 338 -11.38 -17.06 17.27
N VAL A 339 -11.90 -16.38 18.30
CA VAL A 339 -13.28 -15.85 18.27
C VAL A 339 -13.41 -14.73 17.24
N GLU A 340 -12.38 -13.88 17.13
CA GLU A 340 -12.34 -12.79 16.16
C GLU A 340 -12.16 -13.33 14.74
N ALA A 341 -11.26 -14.29 14.55
CA ALA A 341 -11.09 -15.00 13.29
C ALA A 341 -12.42 -15.58 12.78
N TRP A 342 -13.17 -16.27 13.66
CA TRP A 342 -14.48 -16.82 13.31
C TRP A 342 -15.49 -15.74 12.89
N ARG A 343 -15.51 -14.61 13.61
CA ARG A 343 -16.41 -13.48 13.29
C ARG A 343 -16.07 -12.82 11.96
N LEU A 344 -14.79 -12.55 11.71
CA LEU A 344 -14.30 -11.96 10.47
C LEU A 344 -14.57 -12.87 9.28
N GLN A 345 -14.39 -14.18 9.46
CA GLN A 345 -14.75 -15.16 8.44
C GLN A 345 -16.26 -15.17 8.13
N GLY A 346 -17.09 -14.94 9.16
CA GLY A 346 -18.53 -14.74 8.97
C GLY A 346 -18.89 -13.53 8.10
N LEU A 347 -18.05 -12.49 8.05
CA LEU A 347 -18.26 -11.33 7.17
C LEU A 347 -17.99 -11.66 5.70
N ALA A 348 -17.00 -12.52 5.42
CA ALA A 348 -16.67 -12.92 4.05
C ALA A 348 -17.73 -13.86 3.42
N ARG A 349 -18.54 -14.51 4.25
CA ARG A 349 -19.60 -15.45 3.83
C ARG A 349 -20.92 -14.78 3.43
N GLN A 350 -21.15 -13.56 3.90
CA GLN A 350 -22.27 -12.71 3.51
C GLN A 350 -21.95 -12.05 2.19
#